data_AF-A0A258F5V2-F1
#
_entry.id   AF-A0A258F5V2-F1
#
_cell.length_a   1.000
_cell.length_b   1.000
_cell.length_c   1.000
_cell.angle_alpha   90.00
_cell.angle_beta   90.00
_cell.angle_gamma   90.00
#
_symmetry.space_group_name_H-M   'P 1'
#
loop_
_entity.id
_entity.type
_entity.pdbx_description
1 polymer ?
#
loop_
_entity_poly.entity_id
_entity_poly.type
_entity_poly.pdbx_seq_one_letter_code
_entity_poly.pdbx_strand_id
1 'polypeptide(L)'
;MTVTIKTGAEIEGMRVAGRLGSEVLDYITPFVKPGVTTGELDRLCHDYMVDEQGTIPAPLNYAPSGHAPYPKSICTSVNNQVCHGVP
;
A
#
# COMPACT_ATOMS: atom_id res chain seq x y z
N MET A 1 12.51 -0.93 -21.81
CA MET A 1 12.19 -0.02 -20.69
C MET A 1 13.25 1.06 -20.64
N THR A 2 12.86 2.32 -20.71
CA THR A 2 13.77 3.46 -20.51
C THR A 2 13.74 3.88 -19.04
N VAL A 3 14.90 4.18 -18.47
CA VAL A 3 14.99 4.76 -17.13
C VAL A 3 14.74 6.25 -17.25
N THR A 4 13.77 6.77 -16.49
CA THR A 4 13.46 8.20 -16.46
C THR A 4 14.31 8.88 -15.40
N ILE A 5 15.10 9.88 -15.79
CA ILE A 5 15.83 10.75 -14.85
C ILE A 5 14.84 11.79 -14.32
N LYS A 6 14.52 11.71 -13.03
CA LYS A 6 13.57 12.62 -12.38
C LYS A 6 14.14 14.03 -12.24
N THR A 7 13.28 15.01 -12.44
CA THR A 7 13.52 16.41 -12.09
C THR A 7 13.57 16.60 -10.57
N GLY A 8 14.10 17.74 -10.11
CA GLY A 8 14.13 18.06 -8.68
C GLY A 8 12.74 18.01 -8.04
N ALA A 9 11.71 18.56 -8.70
CA ALA A 9 10.34 18.55 -8.20
C ALA A 9 9.76 17.13 -8.09
N GLU A 10 10.02 16.26 -9.07
CA GLU A 10 9.59 14.86 -9.00
C GLU A 10 10.30 14.10 -7.88
N ILE A 11 11.57 14.41 -7.61
CA ILE A 11 12.31 13.81 -6.48
C ILE A 11 11.68 14.24 -5.15
N GLU A 12 11.33 15.52 -4.98
CA GLU A 12 10.62 15.97 -3.76
C GLU A 12 9.28 15.27 -3.59
N GLY A 13 8.52 15.11 -4.67
CA GLY A 13 7.27 14.33 -4.66
C GLY A 13 7.50 12.88 -4.23
N MET A 14 8.54 12.22 -4.74
CA MET A 14 8.91 10.87 -4.33
C MET A 14 9.34 10.78 -2.86
N ARG A 15 9.98 11.81 -2.30
CA ARG A 15 10.34 11.84 -0.86
C ARG A 15 9.11 11.86 0.02
N VAL A 16 8.09 12.66 -0.35
CA VAL A 16 6.82 12.68 0.38
C VAL A 16 6.12 11.34 0.26
N ALA A 17 5.97 10.79 -0.95
CA ALA A 17 5.33 9.49 -1.15
C ALA A 17 6.05 8.35 -0.40
N GLY A 18 7.38 8.32 -0.43
CA GLY A 18 8.19 7.34 0.29
C GLY A 18 8.05 7.45 1.81
N ARG A 19 8.00 8.67 2.35
CA ARG A 19 7.76 8.89 3.79
C ARG A 19 6.37 8.40 4.19
N LEU A 20 5.32 8.79 3.47
CA LEU A 20 3.95 8.37 3.77
C LEU A 20 3.78 6.83 3.67
N GLY A 21 4.44 6.21 2.69
CA GLY A 21 4.49 4.75 2.56
C GLY A 21 5.20 4.06 3.74
N SER A 22 6.22 4.68 4.34
CA SER A 22 6.84 4.18 5.57
C SER A 22 5.92 4.35 6.77
N GLU A 23 5.28 5.51 6.90
CA GLU A 23 4.42 5.83 8.04
C GLU A 23 3.22 4.87 8.15
N VAL A 24 2.60 4.44 7.04
CA VAL A 24 1.51 3.45 7.10
C VAL A 24 2.00 2.06 7.54
N LEU A 25 3.24 1.69 7.20
CA LEU A 25 3.86 0.43 7.68
C LEU A 25 4.16 0.50 9.18
N ASP A 26 4.66 1.63 9.66
CA ASP A 26 4.90 1.86 11.08
C ASP A 26 3.57 1.85 11.86
N TYR A 27 2.55 2.54 11.33
CA TYR A 27 1.20 2.60 11.90
C TYR A 27 0.57 1.21 12.05
N ILE A 28 0.66 0.35 11.03
CA ILE A 28 -0.03 -0.95 11.06
C ILE A 28 0.69 -1.99 11.94
N THR A 29 2.01 -1.86 12.12
CA THR A 29 2.85 -2.79 12.88
C THR A 29 2.27 -3.21 14.24
N PRO A 30 1.82 -2.30 15.15
CA PRO A 30 1.24 -2.68 16.44
C PRO A 30 -0.10 -3.43 16.36
N PHE A 31 -0.75 -3.52 15.20
CA PHE A 31 -2.00 -4.24 14.99
C PHE A 31 -1.78 -5.68 14.51
N VAL A 32 -0.59 -6.02 14.03
CA VAL A 32 -0.24 -7.38 13.59
C VAL A 32 -0.10 -8.30 14.82
N LYS A 33 -1.22 -8.90 15.23
CA LYS A 33 -1.34 -9.73 16.44
C LYS A 33 -2.12 -11.01 16.13
N PRO A 34 -1.88 -12.10 16.89
CA PRO A 34 -2.70 -13.31 16.77
C PRO A 34 -4.20 -13.00 16.87
N GLY A 35 -4.98 -13.56 15.95
CA GLY A 35 -6.43 -13.36 15.90
C GLY A 35 -6.90 -12.17 15.06
N VAL A 36 -6.02 -11.27 14.62
CA VAL A 36 -6.37 -10.18 13.69
C VAL A 36 -6.38 -10.71 12.26
N THR A 37 -7.45 -10.40 11.51
CA THR A 37 -7.57 -10.80 10.10
C THR A 37 -6.81 -9.84 9.19
N THR A 38 -6.38 -10.33 8.03
CA THR A 38 -5.76 -9.47 7.01
C THR A 38 -6.72 -8.39 6.51
N GLY A 39 -8.02 -8.71 6.37
CA GLY A 39 -9.05 -7.73 6.03
C GLY A 39 -9.21 -6.60 7.06
N GLU A 40 -8.96 -6.87 8.35
CA GLU A 40 -8.92 -5.81 9.38
C GLU A 40 -7.68 -4.93 9.22
N LEU A 41 -6.52 -5.52 8.89
CA LEU A 41 -5.31 -4.75 8.59
C LEU A 41 -5.49 -3.87 7.35
N ASP A 42 -6.15 -4.39 6.31
CA ASP A 42 -6.49 -3.62 5.11
C ASP A 42 -7.39 -2.43 5.41
N ARG A 43 -8.43 -2.62 6.22
CA ARG A 43 -9.33 -1.55 6.64
C ARG A 43 -8.57 -0.47 7.41
N LEU A 44 -7.77 -0.83 8.40
CA LEU A 44 -6.97 0.12 9.17
C LEU A 44 -6.00 0.91 8.29
N CYS A 45 -5.32 0.25 7.35
CA CYS A 45 -4.42 0.91 6.40
C CYS A 45 -5.18 1.81 5.42
N HIS A 46 -6.35 1.38 4.95
CA HIS A 46 -7.21 2.19 4.08
C HIS A 46 -7.62 3.49 4.78
N ASP A 47 -8.21 3.36 5.97
CA ASP A 47 -8.69 4.49 6.77
C ASP A 47 -7.52 5.45 7.07
N TYR A 48 -6.36 4.94 7.47
CA TYR A 48 -5.17 5.77 7.71
C TYR A 48 -4.68 6.50 6.44
N MET A 49 -4.61 5.81 5.31
CA MET A 49 -4.18 6.43 4.05
C MET A 49 -5.16 7.52 3.60
N VAL A 50 -6.47 7.30 3.71
CA VAL A 50 -7.51 8.20 3.20
C VAL A 50 -7.79 9.35 4.17
N ASP A 51 -8.03 9.04 5.44
CA ASP A 51 -8.54 9.99 6.41
C ASP A 51 -7.42 10.77 7.11
N GLU A 52 -6.26 10.14 7.36
CA GLU A 52 -5.14 10.76 8.07
C GLU A 52 -4.07 11.31 7.11
N GLN A 53 -3.63 10.51 6.13
CA GLN A 53 -2.59 10.93 5.19
C GLN A 53 -3.12 11.72 3.99
N GLY A 54 -4.43 11.67 3.72
CA GLY A 54 -5.04 12.33 2.56
C GLY A 54 -4.56 11.77 1.21
N THR A 55 -4.26 10.47 1.16
CA THR A 55 -3.73 9.75 0.00
C THR A 55 -4.72 8.75 -0.57
N ILE A 56 -4.41 8.22 -1.75
CA ILE A 56 -5.15 7.11 -2.36
C ILE A 56 -4.35 5.80 -2.20
N PRO A 57 -4.97 4.69 -1.78
CA PRO A 57 -4.31 3.40 -1.75
C PRO A 57 -3.97 2.93 -3.17
N ALA A 58 -2.69 2.94 -3.53
CA ALA A 58 -2.25 2.62 -4.89
C ALA A 58 -2.67 1.22 -5.39
N PRO A 59 -2.70 0.16 -4.56
CA PRO A 59 -3.18 -1.15 -5.01
C PRO A 59 -4.68 -1.19 -5.35
N LEU A 60 -5.50 -0.35 -4.72
CA LEU A 60 -6.96 -0.43 -4.87
C LEU A 60 -7.39 -0.10 -6.30
N ASN A 61 -8.07 -1.04 -6.94
CA ASN A 61 -8.46 -1.00 -8.35
C ASN A 61 -7.29 -0.92 -9.35
N TYR A 62 -6.05 -1.20 -8.92
CA TYR A 62 -4.93 -1.27 -9.84
C TYR A 62 -5.12 -2.46 -10.80
N ALA A 63 -5.18 -2.16 -12.11
CA ALA A 63 -5.48 -3.13 -13.15
C ALA A 63 -4.48 -3.00 -14.33
N PRO A 64 -3.30 -3.63 -14.23
CA PRO A 64 -2.41 -3.77 -15.38
C PRO A 64 -3.11 -4.44 -16.56
N SER A 65 -2.65 -4.14 -17.79
CA SER A 65 -3.19 -4.77 -18.99
C SER A 65 -3.27 -6.29 -18.86
N GLY A 66 -4.44 -6.86 -19.16
CA GLY A 66 -4.71 -8.30 -19.06
C GLY A 66 -5.00 -8.83 -17.66
N HIS A 67 -5.12 -7.98 -16.64
CA HIS A 67 -5.42 -8.39 -15.26
C HIS A 67 -6.72 -7.77 -14.76
N ALA A 68 -7.42 -8.50 -13.88
CA ALA A 68 -8.55 -7.95 -13.15
C ALA A 68 -8.07 -6.90 -12.13
N PRO A 69 -8.89 -5.89 -11.80
CA PRO A 69 -8.54 -4.91 -10.78
C PRO A 69 -8.27 -5.56 -9.42
N TYR A 70 -7.19 -5.16 -8.76
CA TYR A 70 -6.88 -5.62 -7.42
C TYR A 70 -7.90 -5.04 -6.41
N PRO A 71 -8.52 -5.86 -5.53
CA PRO A 71 -9.75 -5.46 -4.83
C PRO A 71 -9.52 -4.78 -3.47
N LYS A 72 -8.26 -4.62 -3.04
CA LYS A 72 -7.90 -4.20 -1.67
C LYS A 72 -6.86 -3.09 -1.67
N SER A 73 -6.70 -2.42 -0.53
CA SER A 73 -5.86 -1.24 -0.35
C SER A 73 -4.40 -1.60 -0.09
N ILE A 74 -4.14 -2.78 0.47
CA ILE A 74 -2.79 -3.35 0.68
C ILE A 74 -2.74 -4.79 0.21
N CYS A 75 -1.53 -5.35 0.14
CA CYS A 75 -1.30 -6.78 -0.01
C CYS A 75 -0.85 -7.38 1.33
N THR A 76 -1.36 -8.55 1.69
CA THR A 76 -0.92 -9.30 2.89
C THR A 76 -0.56 -10.72 2.49
N SER A 77 0.73 -11.08 2.58
CA SER A 77 1.26 -12.34 2.05
C SER A 77 1.74 -13.23 3.20
N VAL A 78 0.85 -14.13 3.65
CA VAL A 78 1.09 -14.99 4.81
C VAL A 78 1.70 -16.33 4.38
N ASN A 79 2.71 -16.80 5.11
CA ASN A 79 3.36 -18.10 4.95
C ASN A 79 3.88 -18.38 3.53
N ASN A 80 3.21 -19.23 2.76
CA ASN A 80 3.62 -19.63 1.42
C ASN A 80 3.15 -18.67 0.32
N GLN A 81 2.36 -17.64 0.65
CA GLN A 81 2.02 -16.58 -0.28
C GLN A 81 3.27 -15.73 -0.57
N VAL A 82 3.72 -15.75 -1.84
CA VAL A 82 4.95 -15.05 -2.24
C VAL A 82 4.77 -13.54 -2.21
N CYS A 83 3.71 -13.05 -2.85
CA CYS A 83 3.34 -11.64 -2.91
C CYS A 83 1.86 -11.51 -3.32
N HIS A 84 1.33 -10.28 -3.23
CA HIS A 84 -0.01 -9.93 -3.70
C HIS A 84 -1.16 -10.75 -3.10
N GLY A 85 -0.97 -11.36 -1.92
CA GLY A 85 -2.07 -11.99 -1.18
C GLY A 85 -3.16 -10.96 -0.90
N VAL A 86 -4.41 -11.30 -1.23
CA VAL A 86 -5.58 -10.44 -1.04
C VAL A 86 -5.99 -10.48 0.44
N PRO A 87 -6.01 -9.34 1.14
CA PRO A 87 -6.47 -9.25 2.52
C PRO A 87 -7.87 -9.79 2.79
#